data_AF-A0A4U2Z327-F1
#
_entry.id   AF-A0A4U2Z327-F1
#
_cell.length_a   1.000
_cell.length_b   1.000
_cell.length_c   1.000
_cell.angle_alpha   90.00
_cell.angle_beta   90.00
_cell.angle_gamma   90.00
#
_symmetry.space_group_name_H-M   'P 1'
#
loop_
_entity.id
_entity.type
_entity.pdbx_description
1 polymer ?
#
loop_
_entity_poly.entity_id
_entity_poly.type
_entity_poly.pdbx_seq_one_letter_code
_entity_poly.pdbx_strand_id
1 'polypeptide(L)'
;MSIAIKRFKKISGKVIYGTTAEERFQEVHGITIEEWKSKGEERFKAKTGMSYDEWYIKKVISSTPIAYLKNLNGSVSQDDIELVKDLQALGLNDGVINVLLDYVKIVSKIGFVHSLVREVGESWLNKNVTTIESAMAFVREEWNK
;
A
#
# COMPACT_ATOMS: atom_id res chain seq x y z
N MET A 1 12.60 13.19 19.51
CA MET A 1 11.41 13.21 18.60
C MET A 1 11.92 13.30 17.17
N SER A 2 11.82 12.21 16.41
CA SER A 2 12.39 12.09 15.08
C SER A 2 11.59 12.90 14.06
N ILE A 3 12.28 13.82 13.38
CA ILE A 3 11.74 14.71 12.36
C ILE A 3 11.65 13.92 11.06
N ALA A 4 10.44 13.63 10.59
CA ALA A 4 10.24 13.10 9.24
C ALA A 4 10.55 14.22 8.22
N ILE A 5 11.71 14.12 7.57
CA ILE A 5 12.15 15.06 6.55
C ILE A 5 11.26 14.87 5.30
N LYS A 6 10.15 15.60 5.22
CA LYS A 6 9.42 15.77 3.96
C LYS A 6 10.26 16.66 3.05
N ARG A 7 10.94 16.05 2.07
CA ARG A 7 11.67 16.75 1.00
C ARG A 7 10.67 17.49 0.10
N PHE A 8 10.20 18.66 0.52
CA PHE A 8 9.60 19.62 -0.39
C PHE A 8 10.71 20.49 -0.98
N LYS A 9 11.06 20.19 -2.24
CA LYS A 9 11.93 21.06 -3.03
C LYS A 9 11.20 22.41 -3.15
N LYS A 10 11.83 23.50 -2.71
CA LYS A 10 11.26 24.87 -2.69
C LYS A 10 10.83 25.26 -4.12
N ILE A 11 9.53 25.11 -4.44
CA ILE A 11 9.00 25.40 -5.78
C ILE A 11 8.71 26.90 -5.85
N SER A 12 9.76 27.68 -6.16
CA SER A 12 9.72 29.12 -6.45
C SER A 12 9.23 30.03 -5.31
N GLY A 13 9.58 31.32 -5.34
CA GLY A 13 9.26 32.30 -4.29
C GLY A 13 7.78 32.71 -4.19
N LYS A 14 6.85 31.77 -4.39
CA LYS A 14 5.40 32.01 -4.36
C LYS A 14 4.88 31.77 -2.94
N VAL A 15 4.25 32.79 -2.36
CA VAL A 15 3.51 32.65 -1.09
C VAL A 15 2.25 31.84 -1.39
N ILE A 16 2.03 30.78 -0.61
CA ILE A 16 0.88 29.89 -0.73
C ILE A 16 -0.17 30.36 0.28
N TYR A 17 -1.37 30.71 -0.18
CA TYR A 17 -2.45 31.23 0.65
C TYR A 17 -3.45 30.16 1.09
N GLY A 18 -3.48 28.99 0.43
CA GLY A 18 -4.35 27.88 0.79
C GLY A 18 -4.22 27.48 2.27
N THR A 19 -5.36 27.29 2.92
CA THR A 19 -5.46 26.86 4.33
C THR A 19 -5.53 25.35 4.45
N THR A 20 -6.13 24.68 3.46
CA THR A 20 -6.22 23.22 3.38
C THR A 20 -5.18 22.62 2.44
N ALA A 21 -4.93 21.30 2.55
CA ALA A 21 -4.03 20.61 1.63
C ALA A 21 -4.52 20.68 0.17
N GLU A 22 -5.83 20.61 -0.04
CA GLU A 22 -6.48 20.71 -1.35
C GLU A 22 -6.25 22.09 -1.97
N GLU A 23 -6.53 23.16 -1.21
CA GLU A 23 -6.34 24.54 -1.67
C GLU A 23 -4.87 24.82 -2.02
N ARG A 24 -3.94 24.38 -1.17
CA ARG A 24 -2.50 24.51 -1.42
C ARG A 24 -2.08 23.74 -2.66
N PHE A 25 -2.60 22.54 -2.88
CA PHE A 25 -2.31 21.73 -4.04
C PHE A 25 -2.82 22.40 -5.32
N GLN A 26 -4.07 22.88 -5.30
CA GLN A 26 -4.66 23.59 -6.42
C GLN A 26 -3.92 24.89 -6.76
N GLU A 27 -3.48 25.65 -5.76
CA GLU A 27 -2.71 26.88 -5.96
C GLU A 27 -1.33 26.65 -6.60
N VAL A 28 -0.72 25.50 -6.29
CA VAL A 28 0.59 25.09 -6.85
C VAL A 28 0.45 24.46 -8.23
N HIS A 29 -0.52 23.56 -8.41
CA HIS A 29 -0.62 22.68 -9.57
C HIS A 29 -1.68 23.13 -10.58
N GLY A 30 -2.55 24.07 -10.23
CA GLY A 30 -3.62 24.59 -11.08
C GLY A 30 -4.78 23.62 -11.33
N ILE A 31 -4.84 22.50 -10.60
CA ILE A 31 -5.85 21.43 -10.70
C ILE A 31 -6.11 20.86 -9.31
N THR A 32 -7.25 20.20 -9.11
CA THR A 32 -7.56 19.52 -7.84
C THR A 32 -6.77 18.23 -7.69
N ILE A 33 -6.66 17.71 -6.45
CA ILE A 33 -6.05 16.42 -6.16
C ILE A 33 -6.81 15.30 -6.88
N GLU A 34 -8.15 15.38 -6.94
CA GLU A 34 -9.00 14.42 -7.66
C GLU A 34 -8.72 14.41 -9.17
N GLU A 35 -8.64 15.59 -9.80
CA GLU A 35 -8.30 15.71 -11.21
C GLU A 35 -6.88 15.18 -11.50
N TRP A 36 -5.94 15.43 -10.59
CA TRP A 36 -4.58 14.90 -10.72
C TRP A 36 -4.56 13.36 -10.61
N LYS A 37 -5.32 12.77 -9.67
CA LYS A 37 -5.49 11.32 -9.53
C LYS A 37 -6.13 10.71 -10.80
N SER A 38 -7.19 11.33 -11.30
CA SER A 38 -7.91 10.89 -12.51
C SER A 38 -6.99 10.91 -13.74
N LYS A 39 -6.26 12.00 -13.98
CA LYS A 39 -5.25 12.09 -15.05
C LYS A 39 -4.13 11.05 -14.88
N GLY A 40 -3.76 10.73 -13.65
CA GLY A 40 -2.82 9.65 -13.34
C GLY A 40 -3.36 8.29 -13.76
N GLU A 41 -4.61 8.01 -13.45
CA GLU A 41 -5.30 6.77 -13.82
C GLU A 41 -5.45 6.63 -15.34
N GLU A 42 -5.83 7.70 -16.04
CA GLU A 42 -5.90 7.71 -17.52
C GLU A 42 -4.54 7.41 -18.15
N ARG A 43 -3.46 8.07 -17.68
CA ARG A 43 -2.10 7.81 -18.14
C ARG A 43 -1.67 6.37 -17.87
N PHE A 44 -2.07 5.81 -16.74
CA PHE A 44 -1.78 4.44 -16.40
C PHE A 44 -2.52 3.49 -17.34
N LYS A 45 -3.84 3.65 -17.49
CA LYS A 45 -4.69 2.89 -18.42
C LYS A 45 -4.17 2.97 -19.86
N ALA A 46 -3.77 4.15 -20.32
CA ALA A 46 -3.19 4.32 -21.65
C ALA A 46 -1.87 3.53 -21.84
N LYS A 47 -1.09 3.34 -20.77
CA LYS A 47 0.18 2.60 -20.82
C LYS A 47 0.01 1.09 -20.65
N THR A 48 -0.87 0.65 -19.76
CA THR A 48 -0.99 -0.75 -19.36
C THR A 48 -2.21 -1.45 -19.94
N GLY A 49 -3.17 -0.70 -20.48
CA GLY A 49 -4.45 -1.22 -20.97
C GLY A 49 -5.45 -1.60 -19.87
N MET A 50 -5.15 -1.31 -18.60
CA MET A 50 -5.97 -1.69 -17.45
C MET A 50 -5.92 -0.66 -16.32
N SER A 51 -6.89 -0.71 -15.42
CA SER A 51 -6.90 0.11 -14.20
C SER A 51 -5.75 -0.25 -13.25
N TYR A 52 -5.47 0.64 -12.30
CA TYR A 52 -4.48 0.37 -11.25
C TYR A 52 -4.86 -0.84 -10.40
N ASP A 53 -6.15 -1.00 -10.10
CA ASP A 53 -6.67 -2.08 -9.27
C ASP A 53 -6.49 -3.43 -9.96
N GLU A 54 -6.89 -3.53 -11.22
CA GLU A 54 -6.70 -4.75 -12.01
C GLU A 54 -5.22 -5.12 -12.15
N TRP A 55 -4.36 -4.12 -12.39
CA TRP A 55 -2.93 -4.34 -12.45
C TRP A 55 -2.37 -4.85 -11.12
N TYR A 56 -2.81 -4.26 -10.01
CA TYR A 56 -2.35 -4.64 -8.68
C TYR A 56 -2.84 -6.03 -8.28
N ILE A 57 -4.12 -6.34 -8.54
CA ILE A 57 -4.70 -7.68 -8.34
C ILE A 57 -3.89 -8.71 -9.14
N LYS A 58 -3.61 -8.44 -10.43
CA LYS A 58 -2.78 -9.32 -11.26
C LYS A 58 -1.38 -9.51 -10.69
N LYS A 59 -0.75 -8.44 -10.18
CA LYS A 59 0.55 -8.51 -9.53
C LYS A 59 0.51 -9.43 -8.30
N VAL A 60 -0.44 -9.25 -7.38
CA VAL A 60 -0.49 -10.03 -6.13
C VAL A 60 -0.94 -11.47 -6.35
N ILE A 61 -1.73 -11.78 -7.38
CA ILE A 61 -2.10 -13.17 -7.69
C ILE A 61 -0.97 -13.91 -8.43
N SER A 62 -0.14 -13.20 -9.19
CA SER A 62 0.91 -13.81 -10.02
C SER A 62 2.11 -14.37 -9.23
N SER A 63 2.13 -14.26 -7.90
CA SER A 63 3.26 -14.67 -7.06
C SER A 63 2.79 -15.34 -5.78
N THR A 64 3.51 -16.37 -5.34
CA THR A 64 3.32 -16.94 -4.00
C THR A 64 3.86 -15.98 -2.94
N PRO A 65 3.41 -16.04 -1.68
CA PRO A 65 3.89 -15.15 -0.62
C PRO A 65 5.39 -15.24 -0.37
N ILE A 66 5.97 -16.43 -0.51
CA ILE A 66 7.42 -16.64 -0.41
C ILE A 66 8.16 -15.91 -1.55
N ALA A 67 7.69 -16.04 -2.79
CA ALA A 67 8.26 -15.32 -3.93
C ALA A 67 8.07 -13.81 -3.80
N TYR A 68 6.93 -13.39 -3.25
CA TYR A 68 6.61 -11.99 -2.99
C TYR A 68 7.57 -11.38 -1.95
N LEU A 69 7.80 -12.07 -0.83
CA LEU A 69 8.78 -11.69 0.20
C LEU A 69 10.19 -11.59 -0.38
N LYS A 70 10.60 -12.56 -1.22
CA LYS A 70 11.89 -12.50 -1.90
C LYS A 70 12.04 -11.24 -2.75
N ASN A 71 10.99 -10.87 -3.49
CA ASN A 71 11.00 -9.64 -4.29
C ASN A 71 11.02 -8.38 -3.41
N LEU A 72 10.42 -8.43 -2.22
CA LEU A 72 10.38 -7.30 -1.28
C LEU A 72 11.69 -7.08 -0.53
N ASN A 73 12.35 -8.17 -0.11
CA ASN A 73 13.48 -8.16 0.83
C ASN A 73 14.82 -8.61 0.20
N GLY A 74 14.81 -9.10 -1.04
CA GLY A 74 15.96 -9.66 -1.75
C GLY A 74 16.28 -11.11 -1.40
N SER A 75 16.08 -11.49 -0.14
CA SER A 75 16.23 -12.86 0.38
C SER A 75 15.03 -13.24 1.25
N VAL A 76 14.88 -14.54 1.54
CA VAL A 76 13.85 -15.10 2.41
C VAL A 76 14.52 -15.96 3.46
N SER A 77 14.22 -15.71 4.73
CA SER A 77 14.70 -16.49 5.87
C SER A 77 13.80 -17.70 6.15
N GLN A 78 14.23 -18.60 7.04
CA GLN A 78 13.37 -19.68 7.52
C GLN A 78 12.14 -19.15 8.27
N ASP A 79 12.33 -18.10 9.08
CA ASP A 79 11.26 -17.44 9.83
C ASP A 79 10.22 -16.82 8.89
N ASP A 80 10.64 -16.26 7.74
CA ASP A 80 9.73 -15.74 6.72
C ASP A 80 8.83 -16.84 6.14
N ILE A 81 9.40 -18.04 5.93
CA ILE A 81 8.66 -19.20 5.44
C ILE A 81 7.65 -19.68 6.50
N GLU A 82 8.06 -19.70 7.77
CA GLU A 82 7.18 -20.07 8.88
C GLU A 82 6.04 -19.07 9.06
N LEU A 83 6.33 -17.77 9.00
CA LEU A 83 5.31 -16.72 9.00
C LEU A 83 4.26 -16.94 7.91
N VAL A 84 4.67 -17.22 6.66
CA VAL A 84 3.73 -17.48 5.56
C VAL A 84 2.86 -18.69 5.85
N LYS A 85 3.46 -19.79 6.33
CA LYS A 85 2.71 -21.01 6.67
C LYS A 85 1.68 -20.76 7.76
N ASP A 86 2.04 -19.98 8.78
CA ASP A 86 1.13 -19.64 9.88
C ASP A 86 -0.04 -18.80 9.37
N LEU A 87 0.19 -17.82 8.51
CA LEU A 87 -0.89 -17.02 7.90
C LEU A 87 -1.81 -17.86 7.01
N GLN A 88 -1.25 -18.82 6.26
CA GLN A 88 -2.03 -19.77 5.47
C GLN A 88 -2.85 -20.71 6.36
N ALA A 89 -2.28 -21.19 7.48
CA ALA A 89 -2.96 -22.04 8.44
C ALA A 89 -4.11 -21.32 9.17
N LEU A 90 -4.00 -20.00 9.33
CA LEU A 90 -5.09 -19.14 9.82
C LEU A 90 -6.23 -18.95 8.79
N GLY A 91 -6.04 -19.38 7.53
CA GLY A 91 -7.06 -19.33 6.48
C GLY A 91 -6.95 -18.14 5.52
N LEU A 92 -5.86 -17.36 5.59
CA LEU A 92 -5.60 -16.33 4.58
C LEU A 92 -5.08 -16.96 3.29
N ASN A 93 -5.66 -16.57 2.16
CA ASN A 93 -5.14 -16.98 0.86
C ASN A 93 -3.90 -16.19 0.45
N ASP A 94 -3.09 -16.76 -0.43
CA ASP A 94 -1.84 -16.19 -0.92
C ASP A 94 -1.95 -14.75 -1.42
N GLY A 95 -3.03 -14.43 -2.16
CA GLY A 95 -3.26 -13.07 -2.65
C GLY A 95 -3.48 -12.07 -1.52
N VAL A 96 -4.28 -12.43 -0.52
CA VAL A 96 -4.51 -11.59 0.67
C VAL A 96 -3.25 -11.44 1.50
N ILE A 97 -2.48 -12.52 1.66
CA ILE A 97 -1.18 -12.46 2.33
C ILE A 97 -0.26 -11.47 1.61
N ASN A 98 -0.21 -11.50 0.27
CA ASN A 98 0.60 -10.53 -0.48
C ASN A 98 0.18 -9.07 -0.25
N VAL A 99 -1.13 -8.80 -0.16
CA VAL A 99 -1.64 -7.45 0.18
C VAL A 99 -1.25 -7.07 1.60
N LEU A 100 -1.36 -8.00 2.56
CA LEU A 100 -0.96 -7.79 3.96
C LEU A 100 0.53 -7.45 4.08
N LEU A 101 1.38 -8.17 3.35
CA LEU A 101 2.83 -7.93 3.34
C LEU A 101 3.17 -6.53 2.81
N ASP A 102 2.53 -6.09 1.72
CA ASP A 102 2.69 -4.73 1.19
C ASP A 102 2.19 -3.69 2.21
N TYR A 103 1.02 -3.92 2.82
CA TYR A 103 0.45 -3.02 3.81
C TYR A 103 1.40 -2.82 5.00
N VAL A 104 1.85 -3.90 5.62
CA VAL A 104 2.76 -3.85 6.79
C VAL A 104 4.06 -3.15 6.44
N LYS A 105 4.61 -3.39 5.25
CA LYS A 105 5.83 -2.70 4.78
C LYS A 105 5.64 -1.19 4.66
N ILE A 106 4.45 -0.73 4.26
CA ILE A 106 4.13 0.70 4.12
C ILE A 106 3.89 1.35 5.49
N VAL A 107 3.15 0.69 6.39
CA VAL A 107 2.77 1.29 7.69
C VAL A 107 3.85 1.17 8.75
N SER A 108 4.72 0.17 8.66
CA SER A 108 5.78 -0.02 9.65
C SER A 108 6.92 0.97 9.48
N LYS A 109 7.04 1.89 10.43
CA LYS A 109 8.13 2.88 10.50
C LYS A 109 9.48 2.29 10.88
N ILE A 110 9.50 1.08 11.44
CA ILE A 110 10.69 0.39 11.95
C ILE A 110 11.12 -0.80 11.07
N GLY A 111 10.44 -1.01 9.94
CA GLY A 111 10.74 -2.09 8.99
C GLY A 111 9.79 -3.28 9.11
N PHE A 112 10.05 -4.34 8.35
CA PHE A 112 9.18 -5.52 8.30
C PHE A 112 9.34 -6.37 9.56
N VAL A 113 8.32 -6.41 10.42
CA VAL A 113 8.34 -7.14 11.71
C VAL A 113 7.28 -8.24 11.69
N HIS A 114 7.70 -9.50 11.89
CA HIS A 114 6.81 -10.66 11.78
C HIS A 114 5.65 -10.65 12.78
N SER A 115 5.88 -10.21 14.03
CA SER A 115 4.83 -10.12 15.03
C SER A 115 3.71 -9.17 14.61
N LEU A 116 4.07 -8.04 13.99
CA LEU A 116 3.11 -7.09 13.45
C LEU A 116 2.32 -7.69 12.28
N VAL A 117 2.99 -8.45 11.40
CA VAL A 117 2.29 -9.14 10.30
C VAL A 117 1.26 -10.12 10.83
N ARG A 118 1.60 -10.90 11.86
CA ARG A 118 0.65 -11.83 12.50
C ARG A 118 -0.52 -11.10 13.15
N GLU A 119 -0.24 -10.07 13.95
CA GLU A 119 -1.27 -9.28 14.64
C GLU A 119 -2.27 -8.66 13.64
N VAL A 120 -1.76 -8.08 12.56
CA VAL A 120 -2.61 -7.49 11.51
C VAL A 120 -3.36 -8.59 10.75
N GLY A 121 -2.71 -9.72 10.45
CA GLY A 121 -3.36 -10.87 9.79
C GLY A 121 -4.52 -11.46 10.60
N GLU A 122 -4.34 -11.64 11.90
CA GLU A 122 -5.41 -12.06 12.82
C GLU A 122 -6.53 -11.03 12.89
N SER A 123 -6.18 -9.73 12.95
CA SER A 123 -7.16 -8.64 12.89
C SER A 123 -8.00 -8.66 11.62
N TRP A 124 -7.37 -8.96 10.47
CA TRP A 124 -8.04 -9.06 9.17
C TRP A 124 -9.05 -10.21 9.15
N LEU A 125 -8.68 -11.38 9.65
CA LEU A 125 -9.59 -12.51 9.77
C LEU A 125 -10.80 -12.20 10.65
N ASN A 126 -10.56 -11.59 11.82
CA ASN A 126 -11.64 -11.18 12.74
C ASN A 126 -12.59 -10.15 12.11
N LYS A 127 -12.13 -9.40 11.12
CA LYS A 127 -12.92 -8.40 10.36
C LYS A 127 -13.45 -8.94 9.03
N ASN A 128 -13.33 -10.24 8.75
CA ASN A 128 -13.71 -10.88 7.48
C ASN A 128 -12.99 -10.31 6.24
N VAL A 129 -11.75 -9.83 6.41
CA VAL A 129 -10.88 -9.38 5.32
C VAL A 129 -10.15 -10.60 4.73
N THR A 130 -10.88 -11.38 3.92
CA THR A 130 -10.42 -12.69 3.41
C THR A 130 -10.33 -12.75 1.88
N THR A 131 -10.62 -11.65 1.18
CA THR A 131 -10.47 -11.52 -0.27
C THR A 131 -9.51 -10.39 -0.61
N ILE A 132 -8.95 -10.40 -1.82
CA ILE A 132 -8.01 -9.35 -2.25
C ILE A 132 -8.72 -7.99 -2.28
N GLU A 133 -9.98 -7.97 -2.72
CA GLU A 133 -10.81 -6.77 -2.79
C GLU A 133 -11.11 -6.21 -1.40
N SER A 134 -11.47 -7.07 -0.43
CA SER A 134 -11.70 -6.64 0.95
C SER A 134 -10.42 -6.16 1.61
N ALA A 135 -9.28 -6.79 1.34
CA ALA A 135 -7.97 -6.34 1.81
C ALA A 135 -7.59 -4.97 1.23
N MET A 136 -7.77 -4.78 -0.08
CA MET A 136 -7.53 -3.48 -0.71
C MET A 136 -8.46 -2.40 -0.17
N ALA A 137 -9.74 -2.71 0.05
CA ALA A 137 -10.70 -1.78 0.64
C ALA A 137 -10.31 -1.40 2.08
N PHE A 138 -9.92 -2.39 2.90
CA PHE A 138 -9.44 -2.17 4.26
C PHE A 138 -8.23 -1.23 4.28
N VAL A 139 -7.24 -1.48 3.43
CA VAL A 139 -6.03 -0.63 3.33
C VAL A 139 -6.39 0.81 2.95
N ARG A 140 -7.31 1.01 2.00
CA ARG A 140 -7.76 2.35 1.60
C ARG A 140 -8.45 3.08 2.74
N GLU A 141 -9.28 2.38 3.50
CA GLU A 141 -9.97 2.94 4.65
C GLU A 141 -8.95 3.41 5.71
N GLU A 142 -7.95 2.57 6.03
CA GLU A 142 -6.90 2.91 6.99
C GLU A 142 -6.03 4.09 6.53
N TRP A 143 -5.80 4.28 5.23
CA TRP A 143 -5.05 5.43 4.71
C TRP A 143 -5.82 6.74 4.69
N ASN A 144 -7.15 6.68 4.74
CA ASN A 144 -8.02 7.86 4.78
C ASN A 144 -8.36 8.29 6.22
N LYS A 145 -7.90 7.54 7.23
CA LYS A 145 -7.98 7.90 8.66
C LYS A 145 -6.80 8.78 9.06
#